data_AF-A0A2S6Z035-F1
#
_entry.id   AF-A0A2S6Z035-F1
#
_cell.length_a   1.000
_cell.length_b   1.000
_cell.length_c   1.000
_cell.angle_alpha   90.00
_cell.angle_beta   90.00
_cell.angle_gamma   90.00
#
_symmetry.space_group_name_H-M   'P 1'
#
loop_
_entity.id
_entity.type
_entity.pdbx_description
1 polymer ?
#
loop_
_entity_poly.entity_id
_entity_poly.type
_entity_poly.pdbx_seq_one_letter_code
_entity_poly.pdbx_strand_id
1 'polypeptide(L)'
;MGSPTALFFEGEEVARLVQRLTGEWYVLLERQKPVPPGKPFAPFVQRDCSSFDQGRRGTVMWAARHEARIRAEVTARRTHS
;
A
#
# COMPACT_ATOMS: atom_id res chain seq x y z
N MET A 1 -16.20 -1.88 -15.01
CA MET A 1 -14.89 -1.58 -14.37
C MET A 1 -15.11 -1.52 -12.88
N GLY A 2 -14.36 -2.29 -12.09
CA GLY A 2 -14.51 -2.32 -10.62
C GLY A 2 -13.90 -1.08 -9.97
N SER A 3 -14.23 -0.84 -8.70
CA SER A 3 -13.62 0.24 -7.90
C SER A 3 -12.10 0.06 -7.80
N PRO A 4 -11.29 1.12 -7.87
CA PRO A 4 -9.85 1.03 -7.71
C PRO A 4 -9.48 0.42 -6.36
N THR A 5 -8.58 -0.56 -6.35
CA THR A 5 -8.10 -1.21 -5.13
C THR A 5 -6.71 -0.75 -4.72
N ALA A 6 -5.95 -0.11 -5.62
CA ALA A 6 -4.62 0.41 -5.34
C ALA A 6 -4.65 1.93 -5.09
N LEU A 7 -3.87 2.36 -4.10
CA LEU A 7 -3.58 3.75 -3.81
C LEU A 7 -2.19 4.07 -4.34
N PHE A 8 -2.09 5.14 -5.12
CA PHE A 8 -0.85 5.60 -5.72
C PHE A 8 -0.47 6.99 -5.22
N PHE A 9 0.84 7.24 -5.12
CA PHE A 9 1.40 8.56 -4.98
C PHE A 9 2.50 8.73 -6.03
N GLU A 10 2.37 9.73 -6.90
CA GLU A 10 3.36 10.02 -7.94
C GLU A 10 3.73 8.83 -8.86
N GLY A 11 2.75 8.00 -9.17
CA GLY A 11 2.92 6.79 -9.99
C GLY A 11 3.37 5.57 -9.19
N GLU A 12 3.77 5.73 -7.93
CA GLU A 12 4.15 4.61 -7.07
C GLU A 12 3.01 4.06 -6.25
N GLU A 13 2.87 2.73 -6.25
CA GLU A 13 1.89 2.03 -5.44
C GLU A 13 2.32 2.10 -3.97
N VAL A 14 1.49 2.71 -3.12
CA VAL A 14 1.75 2.85 -1.67
C VAL A 14 0.95 1.85 -0.84
N ALA A 15 -0.23 1.47 -1.33
CA ALA A 15 -1.07 0.46 -0.71
C ALA A 15 -2.00 -0.21 -1.73
N ARG A 16 -2.48 -1.42 -1.41
CA ARG A 16 -3.44 -2.16 -2.24
C ARG A 16 -4.38 -3.01 -1.40
N LEU A 17 -5.68 -2.87 -1.67
CA LEU A 17 -6.71 -3.78 -1.23
C LEU A 17 -6.72 -5.05 -2.08
N VAL A 18 -6.85 -6.19 -1.43
CA VAL A 18 -6.93 -7.48 -2.07
C VAL A 18 -8.08 -8.27 -1.45
N GLN A 19 -8.90 -8.88 -2.30
CA GLN A 19 -9.92 -9.83 -1.86
C GLN A 19 -9.34 -11.24 -1.89
N ARG A 20 -9.55 -11.99 -0.81
CA ARG A 20 -9.29 -13.43 -0.76
C ARG A 20 -10.34 -14.17 -1.58
N LEU A 21 -10.03 -15.39 -2.02
CA LEU A 21 -11.00 -16.27 -2.68
C LEU A 21 -12.21 -16.59 -1.80
N THR A 22 -12.02 -16.57 -0.48
CA THR A 22 -13.04 -16.76 0.55
C THR A 22 -13.92 -15.51 0.77
N GLY A 23 -13.62 -14.40 0.10
CA GLY A 23 -14.44 -13.19 0.08
C GLY A 23 -14.01 -12.10 1.07
N GLU A 24 -13.20 -12.42 2.08
CA GLU A 24 -12.63 -11.45 3.02
C GLU A 24 -11.58 -10.58 2.34
N TRP A 25 -11.29 -9.43 2.96
CA TRP A 25 -10.40 -8.44 2.40
C TRP A 25 -9.15 -8.29 3.28
N TYR A 26 -8.05 -7.90 2.66
CA TYR A 26 -6.89 -7.37 3.37
C TYR A 26 -6.27 -6.23 2.58
N VAL A 27 -5.48 -5.41 3.25
CA VAL A 27 -4.66 -4.37 2.63
C VAL A 27 -3.19 -4.73 2.78
N LEU A 28 -2.44 -4.57 1.69
CA LEU A 28 -0.99 -4.49 1.69
C LEU A 28 -0.60 -3.02 1.78
N LEU A 29 0.07 -2.64 2.86
CA LEU A 29 0.64 -1.30 3.07
C LEU A 29 2.16 -1.33 2.83
N GLU A 30 2.75 -0.14 2.76
CA GLU A 30 4.20 0.05 2.58
C GLU A 30 4.71 -0.51 1.23
N ARG A 31 3.86 -0.53 0.20
CA ARG A 31 4.18 -1.07 -1.13
C ARG A 31 5.31 -0.29 -1.81
N GLN A 32 5.56 0.93 -1.38
CA GLN A 32 6.65 1.78 -1.84
C GLN A 32 8.01 1.43 -1.22
N LYS A 33 8.11 0.51 -0.25
CA LYS A 33 9.40 0.16 0.35
C LYS A 33 10.28 -0.67 -0.60
N PRO A 34 11.60 -0.42 -0.64
CA PRO A 34 12.51 -1.21 -1.45
C PRO A 34 12.70 -2.62 -0.87
N VAL A 35 13.16 -3.53 -1.72
CA VAL A 35 13.64 -4.84 -1.29
C VAL A 35 14.94 -4.66 -0.49
N PRO A 36 15.01 -5.11 0.77
CA PRO A 36 16.26 -5.04 1.53
C PRO A 36 17.36 -5.89 0.90
N PRO A 37 18.64 -5.52 1.05
CA PRO A 37 19.75 -6.35 0.58
C PRO A 37 19.66 -7.80 1.07
N GLY A 38 19.88 -8.76 0.17
CA GLY A 38 19.84 -10.18 0.49
C GLY A 38 18.44 -10.75 0.77
N LYS A 39 17.38 -9.99 0.52
CA LYS A 39 15.99 -10.48 0.60
C LYS A 39 15.40 -10.61 -0.81
N PRO A 40 14.52 -11.60 -1.02
CA PRO A 40 13.86 -11.77 -2.32
C PRO A 40 12.73 -10.76 -2.54
N PHE A 41 12.15 -10.20 -1.46
CA PHE A 41 10.98 -9.33 -1.52
C PHE A 41 11.04 -8.19 -0.50
N ALA A 42 10.36 -7.09 -0.81
CA ALA A 42 10.21 -5.96 0.09
C ALA A 42 9.29 -6.33 1.26
N PRO A 43 9.59 -5.86 2.48
CA PRO A 43 8.68 -6.03 3.60
C PRO A 43 7.41 -5.24 3.34
N PHE A 44 6.27 -5.92 3.33
CA PHE A 44 4.95 -5.30 3.28
C PHE A 44 4.24 -5.51 4.62
N VAL A 45 3.36 -4.57 4.96
CA VAL A 45 2.51 -4.70 6.14
C VAL A 45 1.13 -5.13 5.66
N GLN A 46 0.75 -6.37 5.96
CA GLN A 46 -0.60 -6.85 5.73
C GLN A 46 -1.50 -6.50 6.92
N ARG A 47 -2.72 -6.02 6.63
CA ARG A 47 -3.78 -5.85 7.63
C ARG A 47 -5.09 -6.43 7.08
N ASP A 48 -5.69 -7.36 7.81
CA ASP A 48 -7.00 -7.89 7.44
C ASP A 48 -8.09 -6.83 7.66
N CYS A 49 -9.14 -6.88 6.85
CA CYS A 49 -10.32 -6.01 6.96
C CYS A 49 -11.59 -6.80 6.60
N SER A 50 -12.69 -6.48 7.27
CA SER A 50 -13.93 -7.25 7.14
C SER A 50 -14.73 -6.92 5.87
N SER A 51 -14.39 -5.86 5.14
CA SER A 51 -15.02 -5.49 3.87
C SER A 51 -14.15 -4.55 3.04
N PHE A 52 -14.46 -4.45 1.74
CA PHE A 52 -13.85 -3.49 0.82
C PHE A 52 -13.92 -2.05 1.37
N ASP A 53 -15.08 -1.61 1.83
CA ASP A 53 -15.28 -0.24 2.30
C ASP A 53 -14.53 0.07 3.59
N GLN A 54 -14.46 -0.89 4.51
CA GLN A 54 -13.65 -0.75 5.72
C GLN A 54 -12.17 -0.64 5.35
N GLY A 55 -11.69 -1.54 4.48
CA GLY A 55 -10.32 -1.52 3.99
C GLY A 55 -9.98 -0.21 3.28
N ARG A 56 -10.87 0.29 2.42
CA ARG A 56 -10.69 1.56 1.69
C ARG A 56 -10.55 2.75 2.64
N ARG A 57 -11.47 2.89 3.60
CA ARG A 57 -11.39 3.97 4.60
C ARG A 57 -10.13 3.88 5.45
N GLY A 58 -9.81 2.68 5.93
CA GLY A 58 -8.60 2.44 6.73
C GLY A 58 -7.31 2.77 5.97
N THR A 59 -7.25 2.41 4.69
CA THR A 59 -6.11 2.71 3.80
C THR A 59 -5.90 4.22 3.64
N VAL A 60 -6.98 4.97 3.39
CA VAL A 60 -6.91 6.44 3.27
C VAL A 60 -6.46 7.07 4.60
N MET A 61 -7.03 6.64 5.73
CA MET A 61 -6.64 7.15 7.05
C MET A 61 -5.17 6.83 7.38
N TRP A 62 -4.69 5.64 7.01
CA TRP A 62 -3.29 5.27 7.19
C TRP A 62 -2.38 6.16 6.33
N ALA A 63 -2.72 6.36 5.05
CA ALA A 63 -1.92 7.17 4.14
C ALA A 63 -1.84 8.62 4.61
N ALA A 64 -2.97 9.21 5.00
CA ALA A 64 -3.02 10.57 5.56
C ALA A 64 -2.15 10.69 6.83
N ARG A 65 -2.20 9.71 7.72
CA ARG A 65 -1.39 9.70 8.95
C ARG A 65 0.11 9.63 8.67
N HIS A 66 0.53 8.99 7.58
CA HIS A 66 1.94 8.76 7.26
C HIS A 66 2.41 9.54 6.02
N GLU A 67 1.64 10.54 5.60
CA GLU A 67 1.81 11.21 4.32
C GLU A 67 3.24 11.77 4.15
N ALA A 68 3.73 12.51 5.14
CA ALA A 68 5.07 13.11 5.09
C ALA A 68 6.17 12.07 4.83
N ARG A 69 6.09 10.91 5.51
CA ARG A 69 7.05 9.82 5.36
C ARG A 69 6.92 9.15 3.99
N ILE A 70 5.70 8.83 3.56
CA ILE A 70 5.45 8.19 2.26
C ILE A 70 5.97 9.07 1.13
N ARG A 71 5.71 10.39 1.19
CA ARG A 71 6.22 11.36 0.22
C ARG A 71 7.74 11.32 0.16
N ALA A 72 8.42 11.43 1.30
CA ALA A 72 9.88 11.40 1.35
C ALA A 72 10.46 10.09 0.78
N GLU A 73 9.88 8.94 1.12
CA GLU A 73 10.30 7.63 0.62
C GLU A 73 10.13 7.49 -0.90
N VAL A 74 8.97 7.90 -1.44
CA VAL A 74 8.70 7.84 -2.89
C VAL A 74 9.60 8.79 -3.64
N THR A 75 9.74 10.04 -3.19
CA THR A 75 10.64 11.03 -3.82
C THR A 75 12.08 10.52 -3.82
N ALA A 76 12.57 9.98 -2.71
CA ALA A 76 13.91 9.41 -2.64
C ALA A 76 14.10 8.29 -3.69
N ARG A 77 13.12 7.40 -3.88
CA ARG A 77 13.22 6.35 -4.90
C ARG A 77 13.25 6.91 -6.32
N ARG A 78 12.37 7.87 -6.64
CA ARG A 78 12.32 8.48 -7.98
C ARG A 78 13.61 9.18 -8.38
N THR A 79 14.33 9.78 -7.42
CA THR A 79 15.63 10.43 -7.68
C THR A 79 16.76 9.43 -7.95
N HIS A 80 16.62 8.18 -7.51
CA HIS A 80 17.62 7.11 -7.71
C HIS A 80 17.25 6.14 -8.84
N SER A 81 16.16 6.42 -9.57
CA SER A 81 15.64 5.59 -10.68
C SER A 81 16.11 6.10 -12.04
#